data_AF-A0A1H6EQQ3-F1
#
_entry.id   AF-A0A1H6EQQ3-F1
#
_cell.length_a   1.000
_cell.length_b   1.000
_cell.length_c   1.000
_cell.angle_alpha   90.00
_cell.angle_beta   90.00
_cell.angle_gamma   90.00
#
_symmetry.space_group_name_H-M   'P 1'
#
loop_
_entity.id
_entity.type
_entity.pdbx_description
1 polymer ?
#
loop_
_entity_poly.entity_id
_entity_poly.type
_entity_poly.pdbx_seq_one_letter_code
_entity_poly.pdbx_strand_id
1 'polypeptide(L)'
;MHSALYDQYIHADIEIPPTPLIAEFVQRLLRRWPDLDEVDEDEDGYEDIPWSTSPLIGEAAGPYIYFPMVYRRAEEASAYAVQVAAELGLHCYDPQLDRLRIS
;
A
#
# COMPACT_ATOMS: atom_id res chain seq x y z
N MET A 1 -17.77 0.13 -4.45
CA MET A 1 -16.73 0.21 -5.50
C MET A 1 -15.46 -0.48 -5.03
N HIS A 2 -14.86 -0.08 -3.90
CA HIS A 2 -13.73 -0.78 -3.27
C HIS A 2 -13.96 -2.30 -3.10
N SER A 3 -15.06 -2.73 -2.49
CA SER A 3 -15.34 -4.16 -2.27
C SER A 3 -15.36 -4.99 -3.56
N ALA A 4 -15.89 -4.43 -4.65
CA ALA A 4 -15.92 -5.13 -5.95
C ALA A 4 -14.53 -5.27 -6.58
N LEU A 5 -13.66 -4.27 -6.42
CA LEU A 5 -12.26 -4.34 -6.88
C LEU A 5 -11.45 -5.32 -6.03
N TYR A 6 -11.67 -5.33 -4.72
CA TYR A 6 -11.04 -6.28 -3.82
C TYR A 6 -11.39 -7.72 -4.19
N ASP A 7 -12.67 -8.02 -4.41
CA ASP A 7 -13.12 -9.35 -4.81
C ASP A 7 -12.53 -9.77 -6.16
N GLN A 8 -12.42 -8.82 -7.10
CA GLN A 8 -11.92 -9.06 -8.45
C GLN A 8 -10.40 -9.29 -8.52
N TYR A 9 -9.62 -8.55 -7.74
CA TYR A 9 -8.16 -8.52 -7.89
C TYR A 9 -7.41 -9.19 -6.73
N ILE A 10 -7.94 -9.16 -5.51
CA ILE A 10 -7.25 -9.68 -4.31
C ILE A 10 -7.84 -11.02 -3.86
N HIS A 11 -9.16 -11.18 -3.89
CA HIS A 11 -9.80 -12.45 -3.51
C HIS A 11 -9.88 -13.48 -4.66
N ALA A 12 -9.50 -13.10 -5.88
CA ALA A 12 -9.51 -14.00 -7.01
C ALA A 12 -8.36 -15.03 -6.91
N ASP A 13 -8.66 -16.29 -7.22
CA ASP A 13 -7.66 -17.38 -7.29
C ASP A 13 -6.67 -17.24 -8.47
N ILE A 14 -6.72 -16.13 -9.21
CA ILE A 14 -5.88 -15.86 -10.38
C ILE A 14 -4.88 -14.78 -10.00
N GLU A 15 -3.60 -15.12 -10.08
CA GLU A 15 -2.51 -14.16 -9.90
C GLU A 15 -2.46 -13.20 -11.10
N ILE A 16 -2.74 -11.93 -10.86
CA ILE A 16 -2.68 -10.87 -11.88
C ILE A 16 -1.50 -9.98 -11.52
N PRO A 17 -0.44 -9.92 -12.34
CA PRO A 17 0.73 -9.10 -12.01
C PRO A 17 0.35 -7.62 -11.86
N PRO A 18 0.95 -6.88 -10.91
CA PRO A 18 0.73 -5.45 -10.77
C PRO A 18 1.07 -4.70 -12.05
N THR A 19 0.27 -3.69 -12.37
CA THR A 19 0.57 -2.77 -13.47
C THR A 19 1.85 -1.97 -13.16
N PRO A 20 2.57 -1.48 -14.18
CA PRO A 20 3.77 -0.66 -13.97
C PRO A 20 3.52 0.57 -13.08
N LEU A 21 2.32 1.16 -13.14
CA LEU A 21 1.97 2.32 -12.32
C LEU A 21 1.82 1.97 -10.83
N ILE A 22 1.23 0.82 -10.52
CA ILE A 22 1.16 0.29 -9.15
C ILE A 22 2.55 -0.11 -8.65
N ALA A 23 3.38 -0.70 -9.51
CA ALA A 23 4.77 -1.01 -9.15
C ALA A 23 5.59 0.26 -8.82
N GLU A 24 5.45 1.34 -9.59
CA GLU A 24 6.10 2.63 -9.28
C GLU A 24 5.55 3.23 -7.99
N PHE A 25 4.24 3.13 -7.76
CA PHE A 25 3.61 3.57 -6.51
C PHE A 25 4.25 2.86 -5.30
N VAL A 26 4.32 1.53 -5.32
CA VAL A 26 4.94 0.72 -4.25
C VAL A 26 6.42 1.10 -4.08
N GLN A 27 7.19 1.20 -5.16
CA GLN A 27 8.59 1.60 -5.07
C GLN A 27 8.78 2.97 -4.40
N ARG A 28 7.89 3.93 -4.64
CA ARG A 28 7.96 5.25 -4.00
C ARG A 28 7.62 5.23 -2.51
N LEU A 29 6.77 4.30 -2.08
CA LEU A 29 6.55 4.03 -0.66
C LEU A 29 7.80 3.38 -0.05
N LEU A 30 8.35 2.37 -0.71
CA LEU A 30 9.52 1.61 -0.24
C LEU A 30 10.81 2.44 -0.17
N ARG A 31 10.95 3.48 -1.02
CA ARG A 31 12.05 4.45 -0.92
C ARG A 31 12.04 5.26 0.38
N ARG A 32 10.88 5.40 1.03
CA ARG A 32 10.73 6.14 2.29
C ARG A 32 10.77 5.21 3.49
N TRP A 33 10.10 4.08 3.41
CA TRP A 33 10.09 3.05 4.44
C TRP A 33 10.37 1.70 3.78
N PRO A 34 11.48 1.03 4.15
CA PRO A 34 11.84 -0.26 3.55
C PRO A 34 10.71 -1.29 3.73
N ASP A 35 10.81 -2.39 2.98
CA ASP A 35 9.86 -3.48 3.17
C ASP A 35 10.05 -4.11 4.57
N LEU A 36 9.00 -4.71 5.13
CA LEU A 36 9.04 -5.20 6.51
C LEU A 36 10.03 -6.37 6.68
N ASP A 37 10.24 -7.17 5.64
CA ASP A 37 11.20 -8.28 5.63
C ASP A 37 12.64 -7.86 5.32
N GLU A 38 12.87 -6.59 4.99
CA GLU A 38 14.20 -6.03 4.73
C GLU A 38 14.89 -5.50 6.00
N VAL A 39 14.19 -5.46 7.14
CA VAL A 39 14.70 -4.95 8.42
C VAL A 39 14.47 -5.98 9.53
N ASP A 40 15.54 -6.32 10.26
CA ASP A 40 15.45 -7.24 11.39
C ASP A 40 14.63 -6.63 12.54
N GLU A 41 13.83 -7.45 13.23
CA GLU A 41 12.92 -6.99 14.29
C GLU A 41 13.64 -6.36 15.50
N ASP A 42 14.91 -6.72 15.69
CA ASP A 42 15.78 -6.22 16.75
C ASP A 42 16.56 -4.95 16.33
N GLU A 43 16.49 -4.52 15.07
CA GLU A 43 17.21 -3.34 14.57
C GLU A 43 16.47 -2.02 14.86
N ASP A 44 17.26 -0.99 15.18
CA ASP A 44 16.77 0.38 15.28
C ASP A 44 16.15 0.81 13.95
N GLY A 45 14.83 1.03 13.95
CA GLY A 45 14.06 1.42 12.77
C GLY A 45 13.00 0.42 12.34
N TYR A 46 12.99 -0.82 12.86
CA TYR A 46 11.88 -1.75 12.65
C TYR A 46 10.55 -1.13 13.09
N GLU A 47 10.56 -0.45 14.24
CA GLU A 47 9.37 0.20 14.75
C GLU A 47 8.85 1.36 13.88
N ASP A 48 9.73 1.90 13.03
CA ASP A 48 9.40 3.02 12.17
C ASP A 48 8.67 2.59 10.89
N ILE A 49 8.68 1.30 10.56
CA ILE A 49 8.05 0.71 9.37
C ILE A 49 6.52 0.75 9.52
N PRO A 50 5.79 1.32 8.54
CA PRO A 50 4.35 1.46 8.62
C PRO A 50 3.59 0.22 8.15
N TRP A 51 4.22 -0.67 7.40
CA TRP A 51 3.58 -1.85 6.81
C TRP A 51 3.33 -2.93 7.85
N SER A 52 2.22 -3.66 7.72
CA SER A 52 1.91 -4.82 8.58
C SER A 52 1.92 -6.15 7.83
N THR A 53 2.23 -6.10 6.54
CA THR A 53 2.45 -7.26 5.67
C THR A 53 3.65 -7.00 4.77
N SER A 54 4.21 -8.09 4.23
CA SER A 54 5.37 -8.08 3.36
C SER A 54 5.38 -9.33 2.46
N PRO A 55 5.95 -9.26 1.25
CA PRO A 55 6.44 -8.04 0.61
C PRO A 55 5.28 -7.13 0.22
N LEU A 56 5.45 -5.82 0.33
CA LEU A 56 4.38 -4.85 0.08
C LEU A 56 3.82 -4.94 -1.35
N ILE A 57 4.67 -5.30 -2.32
CA ILE A 57 4.24 -5.53 -3.72
C ILE A 57 3.34 -6.77 -3.87
N GLY A 58 3.40 -7.71 -2.93
CA GLY A 58 2.55 -8.91 -2.90
C GLY A 58 1.08 -8.60 -2.63
N GLU A 59 0.78 -7.40 -2.11
CA GLU A 59 -0.58 -6.91 -1.86
C GLU A 59 -1.24 -6.28 -3.11
N ALA A 60 -0.52 -6.28 -4.24
CA ALA A 60 -0.97 -5.68 -5.48
C ALA A 60 -1.38 -6.73 -6.51
N ALA A 61 -2.45 -6.42 -7.25
CA ALA A 61 -2.88 -7.20 -8.39
C ALA A 61 -3.48 -6.30 -9.46
N GLY A 62 -2.93 -6.36 -10.68
CA GLY A 62 -3.34 -5.49 -11.79
C GLY A 62 -3.27 -3.99 -11.42
N PRO A 63 -4.35 -3.20 -11.62
CA PRO A 63 -4.37 -1.77 -11.33
C PRO A 63 -4.74 -1.45 -9.87
N TYR A 64 -4.74 -2.44 -8.98
CA TYR A 64 -5.22 -2.32 -7.62
C TYR A 64 -4.17 -2.82 -6.62
N ILE A 65 -4.10 -2.15 -5.47
CA ILE A 65 -3.32 -2.59 -4.32
C ILE A 65 -4.14 -2.35 -3.05
N TYR A 66 -4.12 -3.33 -2.15
CA TYR A 66 -4.74 -3.21 -0.84
C TYR A 66 -3.71 -3.57 0.23
N PHE A 67 -3.12 -2.57 0.89
CA PHE A 67 -2.00 -2.80 1.80
C PHE A 67 -2.34 -2.32 3.22
N PRO A 68 -2.21 -3.18 4.25
CA PRO A 68 -2.51 -2.83 5.63
C PRO A 68 -1.31 -2.17 6.32
N MET A 69 -1.60 -1.20 7.19
CA MET A 69 -0.61 -0.45 7.97
C MET A 69 -0.77 -0.68 9.47
N VAL A 70 0.33 -0.58 10.23
CA VAL A 70 0.27 -0.54 11.70
C VAL A 70 -0.36 0.77 12.16
N TYR A 71 -1.27 0.67 13.14
CA TYR A 71 -2.09 1.80 13.60
C TYR A 71 -1.27 3.05 13.94
N ARG A 72 -0.15 2.89 14.66
CA ARG A 72 0.70 4.00 15.13
C ARG A 72 1.32 4.84 14.01
N ARG A 73 1.46 4.29 12.79
CA ARG A 73 2.03 4.96 11.62
C ARG A 73 0.99 5.26 10.54
N ALA A 74 -0.22 4.72 10.67
CA ALA A 74 -1.23 4.75 9.62
C ALA A 74 -1.56 6.18 9.17
N GLU A 75 -1.62 7.15 10.07
CA GLU A 75 -1.92 8.55 9.71
C GLU A 75 -0.84 9.14 8.78
N GLU A 76 0.42 9.07 9.17
CA GLU A 76 1.54 9.59 8.38
C GLU A 76 1.72 8.82 7.06
N ALA A 77 1.76 7.49 7.14
CA ALA A 77 2.02 6.64 5.99
C ALA A 77 0.90 6.75 4.95
N SER A 78 -0.36 6.74 5.41
CA SER A 78 -1.49 6.94 4.51
C SER A 78 -1.46 8.33 3.87
N ALA A 79 -1.08 9.39 4.61
CA ALA A 79 -1.04 10.75 4.06
C ALA A 79 0.01 10.87 2.95
N TYR A 80 1.19 10.28 3.17
CA TYR A 80 2.22 10.19 2.14
C TYR A 80 1.77 9.33 0.94
N ALA A 81 1.09 8.22 1.18
CA ALA A 81 0.54 7.39 0.11
C ALA A 81 -0.46 8.16 -0.77
N VAL A 82 -1.33 8.98 -0.19
CA VAL A 82 -2.25 9.85 -0.95
C VAL A 82 -1.50 10.85 -1.81
N GLN A 83 -0.43 11.46 -1.28
CA GLN A 83 0.40 12.38 -2.05
C GLN A 83 1.05 11.68 -3.25
N VAL A 84 1.69 10.53 -3.03
CA VAL A 84 2.34 9.75 -4.10
C VAL A 84 1.30 9.31 -5.15
N ALA A 85 0.13 8.86 -4.70
CA ALA A 85 -0.95 8.48 -5.59
C ALA A 85 -1.41 9.66 -6.46
N ALA A 86 -1.62 10.84 -5.87
CA ALA A 86 -2.01 12.04 -6.62
C ALA A 86 -0.97 12.42 -7.70
N GLU A 87 0.32 12.34 -7.37
CA GLU A 87 1.42 12.59 -8.32
C GLU A 87 1.46 11.57 -9.48
N LEU A 88 0.98 10.35 -9.25
CA LEU A 88 0.89 9.29 -10.26
C LEU A 88 -0.48 9.22 -10.96
N GLY A 89 -1.43 10.10 -10.61
CA GLY A 89 -2.80 10.07 -11.13
C GLY A 89 -3.64 8.88 -10.64
N LEU A 90 -3.27 8.30 -9.50
CA LEU A 90 -3.98 7.23 -8.81
C LEU A 90 -4.97 7.79 -7.77
N HIS A 91 -5.88 6.92 -7.33
CA HIS A 91 -6.84 7.23 -6.27
C HIS A 91 -6.58 6.36 -5.05
N CYS A 92 -6.59 6.96 -3.86
CA CYS A 92 -6.57 6.24 -2.60
C CYS A 92 -7.96 6.26 -1.98
N TYR A 93 -8.52 5.09 -1.70
CA TYR A 93 -9.72 4.94 -0.89
C TYR A 93 -9.32 4.41 0.48
N ASP A 94 -9.81 5.04 1.54
CA ASP A 94 -9.55 4.66 2.92
C ASP A 94 -10.77 3.91 3.47
N PRO A 95 -10.66 2.58 3.68
CA PRO A 95 -11.78 1.76 4.15
C PRO A 95 -12.18 2.07 5.60
N GLN A 96 -11.30 2.65 6.42
CA GLN A 96 -11.64 3.03 7.79
C GLN A 96 -12.46 4.33 7.83
N LEU A 97 -12.21 5.24 6.88
CA LEU A 97 -12.96 6.49 6.72
C LEU A 97 -14.13 6.40 5.73
N ASP A 98 -14.28 5.25 5.05
CA ASP A 98 -15.26 5.01 3.99
C ASP A 98 -15.31 6.14 2.94
N ARG A 99 -14.13 6.60 2.49
CA ARG A 99 -14.04 7.70 1.54
C ARG A 99 -12.78 7.68 0.69
N LEU A 100 -12.88 8.29 -0.48
CA LEU A 100 -11.70 8.68 -1.25
C LEU A 100 -10.93 9.76 -0.50
N ARG A 101 -9.61 9.62 -0.49
CA ARG A 101 -8.69 10.59 0.09
C ARG A 101 -8.14 11.43 -1.06
N ILE A 102 -8.41 12.72 -0.98
CA ILE A 102 -8.03 13.72 -1.98
C ILE A 102 -6.86 14.50 -1.38
N SER A 103 -5.75 14.66 -2.10
CA SER A 103 -4.63 15.50 -1.68
C SER A 103 -4.97 16.98 -1.74
#